data_AF-A0A7S0ZUS2-F1
#
_entry.id   AF-A0A7S0ZUS2-F1
#
_cell.length_a   1.000
_cell.length_b   1.000
_cell.length_c   1.000
_cell.angle_alpha   90.00
_cell.angle_beta   90.00
_cell.angle_gamma   90.00
#
_symmetry.space_group_name_H-M   'P 1'
#
loop_
_entity.id
_entity.type
_entity.pdbx_description
1 polymer ?
#
loop_
_entity_poly.entity_id
_entity_poly.type
_entity_poly.pdbx_seq_one_letter_code
_entity_poly.pdbx_strand_id
1 'polypeptide(L)'
;GEKFDLWKLGWSTFLQVPQQAETDNDVKLLIQGNVQRFWGSDECAPAFLDQVHISGSWAGNRTVQIFSGSLESENSFAVSIDNGPRQKIQDADGTTFLLDPHVSVTGTIASQDPALWRPDATAVLDVGGVNVEVVQHTEGRFEESMAMLDISVPDIDQISETLGGWLGVDGSEGAGEAPPECATQRPSLSAINVPVQSGQVSKATFVSRLMVKRSSVGSRKKRFNEYCLS
;
A
#
# COMPACT_ATOMS: atom_id res chain seq x y z
N GLY A 1 9.47 -6.60 10.84
CA GLY A 1 8.44 -6.57 9.79
C GLY A 1 8.64 -7.75 8.87
N GLU A 2 7.56 -8.41 8.52
CA GLU A 2 7.50 -9.51 7.55
C GLU A 2 7.32 -8.95 6.12
N LYS A 3 7.81 -9.67 5.11
CA LYS A 3 7.60 -9.34 3.69
C LYS A 3 6.89 -10.51 3.04
N PHE A 4 5.78 -10.23 2.37
CA PHE A 4 4.99 -11.23 1.67
C PHE A 4 4.43 -10.64 0.37
N ASP A 5 4.04 -11.52 -0.54
CA ASP A 5 3.43 -11.16 -1.81
C ASP A 5 1.93 -11.39 -1.77
N LEU A 6 1.18 -10.54 -2.47
CA LEU A 6 -0.27 -10.68 -2.57
C LEU A 6 -0.65 -11.59 -3.73
N TRP A 7 -1.43 -12.62 -3.43
CA TRP A 7 -1.99 -13.54 -4.42
C TRP A 7 -3.51 -13.66 -4.30
N LYS A 8 -4.07 -13.41 -3.11
CA LYS A 8 -5.50 -13.34 -2.88
C LYS A 8 -6.07 -12.03 -3.41
N LEU A 9 -6.87 -12.12 -4.48
CA LEU A 9 -7.54 -10.98 -5.10
C LEU A 9 -8.81 -10.57 -4.32
N GLY A 10 -9.25 -9.34 -4.55
CA GLY A 10 -10.45 -8.75 -3.94
C GLY A 10 -10.17 -8.10 -2.59
N TRP A 11 -11.25 -7.78 -1.87
CA TRP A 11 -11.17 -7.12 -0.57
C TRP A 11 -10.57 -8.04 0.50
N SER A 12 -9.52 -7.56 1.16
CA SER A 12 -8.85 -8.25 2.25
C SER A 12 -8.52 -7.29 3.39
N THR A 13 -8.49 -7.81 4.61
CA THR A 13 -8.20 -7.04 5.83
C THR A 13 -6.70 -6.95 6.04
N PHE A 14 -6.16 -5.72 5.96
CA PHE A 14 -4.76 -5.43 6.23
C PHE A 14 -4.53 -5.18 7.70
N LEU A 15 -5.44 -4.46 8.36
CA LEU A 15 -5.37 -4.19 9.79
C LEU A 15 -6.76 -4.17 10.39
N GLN A 16 -6.91 -4.74 11.59
CA GLN A 16 -8.10 -4.58 12.41
C GLN A 16 -7.73 -4.36 13.88
N VAL A 17 -8.46 -3.47 14.55
CA VAL A 17 -8.36 -3.21 15.99
C VAL A 17 -9.76 -3.29 16.60
N PRO A 18 -9.98 -4.13 17.63
CA PRO A 18 -9.11 -5.23 18.07
C PRO A 18 -9.06 -6.37 17.02
N GLN A 19 -8.11 -7.29 17.18
CA GLN A 19 -7.91 -8.46 16.30
C GLN A 19 -9.20 -9.24 16.07
N GLN A 20 -9.98 -9.44 17.13
CA GLN A 20 -11.28 -10.09 17.07
C GLN A 20 -12.31 -9.13 17.64
N ALA A 21 -13.35 -8.88 16.86
CA ALA A 21 -14.52 -8.13 17.26
C ALA A 21 -15.70 -9.10 17.31
N GLU A 22 -16.51 -9.03 18.38
CA GLU A 22 -17.71 -9.87 18.49
C GLU A 22 -18.83 -9.34 17.59
N THR A 23 -18.89 -8.01 17.44
CA THR A 23 -19.81 -7.30 16.57
C THR A 23 -19.09 -6.22 15.77
N ASP A 24 -19.69 -5.76 14.66
CA ASP A 24 -19.14 -4.66 13.85
C ASP A 24 -18.96 -3.37 14.65
N ASN A 25 -19.74 -3.17 15.72
CA ASN A 25 -19.62 -1.99 16.60
C ASN A 25 -18.37 -2.04 17.50
N ASP A 26 -17.81 -3.23 17.72
CA ASP A 26 -16.60 -3.41 18.54
C ASP A 26 -15.33 -3.12 17.74
N VAL A 27 -15.43 -3.03 16.40
CA VAL A 27 -14.33 -2.67 15.52
C VAL A 27 -14.01 -1.18 15.70
N LYS A 28 -12.84 -0.90 16.24
CA LYS A 28 -12.30 0.44 16.45
C LYS A 28 -11.67 1.00 15.20
N LEU A 29 -10.85 0.20 14.54
CA LEU A 29 -10.20 0.54 13.28
C LEU A 29 -10.19 -0.69 12.38
N LEU A 30 -10.58 -0.51 11.13
CA LEU A 30 -10.51 -1.52 10.09
C LEU A 30 -9.90 -0.88 8.84
N ILE A 31 -8.83 -1.48 8.33
CA ILE A 31 -8.19 -1.09 7.08
C ILE A 31 -8.27 -2.29 6.14
N GLN A 32 -9.02 -2.12 5.05
CA GLN A 32 -9.17 -3.11 4.00
C GLN A 32 -8.57 -2.59 2.70
N GLY A 33 -8.01 -3.51 1.92
CA GLY A 33 -7.47 -3.22 0.61
C GLY A 33 -8.13 -4.09 -0.45
N ASN A 34 -8.51 -3.49 -1.58
CA ASN A 34 -8.96 -4.22 -2.76
C ASN A 34 -7.74 -4.60 -3.59
N VAL A 35 -7.42 -5.89 -3.59
CA VAL A 35 -6.26 -6.45 -4.29
C VAL A 35 -6.64 -6.80 -5.73
N GLN A 36 -5.92 -6.23 -6.69
CA GLN A 36 -6.11 -6.48 -8.12
C GLN A 36 -4.89 -7.17 -8.73
N ARG A 37 -5.12 -8.01 -9.73
CA ARG A 37 -4.05 -8.69 -10.47
C ARG A 37 -3.16 -7.65 -11.13
N PHE A 38 -1.84 -7.86 -11.07
CA PHE A 38 -0.86 -7.04 -11.77
C PHE A 38 -1.20 -6.87 -13.25
N TRP A 39 -0.96 -5.68 -13.79
CA TRP A 39 -1.21 -5.39 -15.21
C TRP A 39 -0.23 -6.12 -16.13
N GLY A 40 -0.70 -6.57 -17.28
CA GLY A 40 0.10 -7.28 -18.28
C GLY A 40 -0.14 -8.79 -18.29
N SER A 41 0.76 -9.52 -18.94
CA SER A 41 0.63 -10.96 -19.19
C SER A 41 1.46 -11.85 -18.26
N ASP A 42 2.15 -11.27 -17.27
CA ASP A 42 2.94 -12.04 -16.32
C ASP A 42 2.03 -12.57 -15.20
N GLU A 43 1.60 -13.82 -15.33
CA GLU A 43 0.78 -14.51 -14.34
C GLU A 43 1.48 -14.68 -12.98
N CYS A 44 2.80 -14.49 -12.94
CA CYS A 44 3.63 -14.60 -11.75
C CYS A 44 4.01 -13.26 -11.13
N ALA A 45 3.49 -12.15 -11.65
CA ALA A 45 3.64 -10.85 -11.01
C ALA A 45 2.70 -10.77 -9.78
N PRO A 46 3.21 -10.30 -8.62
CA PRO A 46 2.40 -10.17 -7.41
C PRO A 46 1.30 -9.13 -7.63
N ALA A 47 0.13 -9.37 -7.03
CA ALA A 47 -1.00 -8.46 -7.09
C ALA A 47 -0.69 -7.13 -6.38
N PHE A 48 -1.50 -6.11 -6.65
CA PHE A 48 -1.33 -4.76 -6.10
C PHE A 48 -2.62 -4.25 -5.47
N LEU A 49 -2.54 -3.16 -4.70
CA LEU A 49 -3.71 -2.50 -4.14
C LEU A 49 -4.25 -1.42 -5.07
N ASP A 50 -5.52 -1.54 -5.43
CA ASP A 50 -6.25 -0.55 -6.24
C ASP A 50 -7.06 0.43 -5.35
N GLN A 51 -7.60 -0.08 -4.25
CA GLN A 51 -8.42 0.71 -3.33
C GLN A 51 -8.10 0.39 -1.88
N VAL A 52 -8.26 1.40 -1.03
CA VAL A 52 -8.19 1.26 0.42
C VAL A 52 -9.50 1.75 1.02
N HIS A 53 -10.05 0.99 1.95
CA HIS A 53 -11.24 1.34 2.71
C HIS A 53 -10.92 1.34 4.20
N ILE A 54 -11.23 2.44 4.88
CA ILE A 54 -10.93 2.66 6.29
C ILE A 54 -12.24 2.99 7.02
N SER A 55 -12.51 2.26 8.09
CA SER A 55 -13.72 2.41 8.90
C SER A 55 -13.48 2.00 10.36
N GLY A 56 -14.51 2.12 11.19
CA GLY A 56 -14.50 1.71 12.60
C GLY A 56 -15.00 2.83 13.53
N SER A 57 -15.19 2.50 14.80
CA SER A 57 -15.71 3.46 15.78
C SER A 57 -14.73 4.61 16.07
N TRP A 58 -13.42 4.42 15.92
CA TRP A 58 -12.44 5.51 16.01
C TRP A 58 -12.54 6.52 14.88
N ALA A 59 -13.14 6.16 13.74
CA ALA A 59 -13.45 7.11 12.68
C ALA A 59 -14.73 7.93 12.95
N GLY A 60 -15.38 7.75 14.11
CA GLY A 60 -16.58 8.52 14.46
C GLY A 60 -17.76 8.27 13.53
N ASN A 61 -17.98 7.02 13.12
CA ASN A 61 -18.97 6.59 12.12
C ASN A 61 -18.73 7.11 10.69
N ARG A 62 -17.54 7.63 10.42
CA ARG A 62 -17.12 7.97 9.05
C ARG A 62 -16.52 6.75 8.35
N THR A 63 -16.69 6.70 7.04
CA THR A 63 -15.92 5.80 6.19
C THR A 63 -15.09 6.59 5.20
N VAL A 64 -13.87 6.12 4.96
CA VAL A 64 -12.96 6.74 4.00
C VAL A 64 -12.56 5.71 2.97
N GLN A 65 -12.71 6.04 1.69
CA GLN A 65 -12.27 5.21 0.59
C GLN A 65 -11.29 5.98 -0.29
N ILE A 66 -10.17 5.35 -0.60
CA ILE A 66 -9.09 5.91 -1.41
C ILE A 66 -8.94 5.05 -2.64
N PHE A 67 -8.85 5.69 -3.80
CA PHE A 67 -8.78 5.05 -5.11
C PHE A 67 -7.44 5.39 -5.75
N SER A 68 -6.75 4.39 -6.32
CA SER A 68 -5.62 4.66 -7.21
C SER A 68 -6.09 5.21 -8.55
N GLY A 69 -5.22 6.02 -9.16
CA GLY A 69 -5.43 6.55 -10.50
C GLY A 69 -4.43 7.65 -10.85
N SER A 70 -4.03 7.75 -12.12
CA SER A 70 -3.17 8.86 -12.55
C SER A 70 -3.81 10.20 -12.25
N LEU A 71 -3.03 11.12 -11.67
CA LEU A 71 -3.48 12.49 -11.42
C LEU A 71 -3.96 13.21 -12.70
N GLU A 72 -3.55 12.72 -13.86
CA GLU A 72 -3.84 13.27 -15.17
C GLU A 72 -4.96 12.52 -15.94
N SER A 73 -5.57 11.48 -15.35
CA SER A 73 -6.66 10.71 -15.97
C SER A 73 -8.03 11.09 -15.43
N GLU A 74 -9.08 10.64 -16.14
CA GLU A 74 -10.46 10.71 -15.65
C GLU A 74 -10.61 9.93 -14.34
N ASN A 75 -10.05 8.72 -14.31
CA ASN A 75 -9.96 7.87 -13.13
C ASN A 75 -8.69 8.19 -12.33
N SER A 76 -8.64 9.39 -11.73
CA SER A 76 -7.48 9.82 -10.95
C SER A 76 -7.52 9.37 -9.49
N PHE A 77 -6.38 9.49 -8.82
CA PHE A 77 -6.31 9.40 -7.37
C PHE A 77 -7.41 10.26 -6.75
N ALA A 78 -8.18 9.65 -5.86
CA ALA A 78 -9.32 10.30 -5.24
C ALA A 78 -9.62 9.73 -3.86
N VAL A 79 -10.27 10.57 -3.07
CA VAL A 79 -10.80 10.23 -1.75
C VAL A 79 -12.32 10.38 -1.78
N SER A 80 -13.04 9.41 -1.23
CA SER A 80 -14.47 9.49 -0.97
C SER A 80 -14.70 9.35 0.53
N ILE A 81 -15.58 10.19 1.07
CA ILE A 81 -16.02 10.17 2.47
C ILE A 81 -17.47 9.72 2.49
N ASP A 82 -17.81 8.75 3.34
CA ASP A 82 -19.17 8.22 3.55
C ASP A 82 -19.86 7.75 2.26
N ASN A 83 -19.10 7.12 1.36
CA ASN A 83 -19.53 6.73 0.01
C ASN A 83 -20.03 7.91 -0.85
N GLY A 84 -19.58 9.13 -0.54
CA GLY A 84 -19.85 10.33 -1.29
C GLY A 84 -19.11 10.40 -2.63
N PRO A 85 -19.17 11.54 -3.33
CA PRO A 85 -18.47 11.72 -4.59
C PRO A 85 -16.94 11.63 -4.39
N ARG A 86 -16.25 11.12 -5.42
CA ARG A 86 -14.78 11.08 -5.46
C ARG A 86 -14.22 12.50 -5.55
N GLN A 87 -13.41 12.87 -4.57
CA GLN A 87 -12.76 14.17 -4.48
C GLN A 87 -11.28 14.03 -4.85
N LYS A 88 -10.79 14.95 -5.69
CA LYS A 88 -9.38 15.00 -6.10
C LYS A 88 -8.62 15.96 -5.19
N ILE A 89 -7.30 15.79 -5.13
CA ILE A 89 -6.41 16.78 -4.51
C ILE A 89 -6.49 18.07 -5.36
N GLN A 90 -6.88 19.18 -4.73
CA GLN A 90 -7.06 20.49 -5.38
C GLN A 90 -5.82 21.37 -5.23
N ASP A 91 -5.10 21.21 -4.12
CA ASP A 91 -3.84 21.87 -3.80
C ASP A 91 -2.77 20.81 -3.55
N ALA A 92 -1.69 20.87 -4.32
CA ALA A 92 -0.58 19.93 -4.27
C ALA A 92 0.14 19.95 -2.91
N ASP A 93 0.20 21.12 -2.26
CA ASP A 93 0.84 21.29 -0.96
C ASP A 93 -0.06 20.78 0.19
N GLY A 94 -1.35 20.59 -0.07
CA GLY A 94 -2.29 20.03 0.90
C GLY A 94 -3.75 20.31 0.60
N THR A 95 -4.55 19.26 0.44
CA THR A 95 -6.01 19.31 0.35
C THR A 95 -6.62 18.60 1.55
N THR A 96 -7.44 19.29 2.34
CA THR A 96 -8.20 18.64 3.43
C THR A 96 -9.53 18.13 2.87
N PHE A 97 -9.73 16.81 2.89
CA PHE A 97 -10.97 16.16 2.46
C PHE A 97 -11.99 16.05 3.60
N LEU A 98 -11.49 15.85 4.82
CA LEU A 98 -12.29 15.72 6.03
C LEU A 98 -11.51 16.26 7.23
N LEU A 99 -12.20 16.98 8.10
CA LEU A 99 -11.67 17.44 9.39
C LEU A 99 -12.77 17.35 10.43
N ASP A 100 -12.83 16.21 11.13
CA ASP A 100 -13.72 15.93 12.24
C ASP A 100 -12.91 15.62 13.52
N PRO A 101 -13.52 15.69 14.72
CA PRO A 101 -12.80 15.45 15.97
C PRO A 101 -12.18 14.04 16.11
N HIS A 102 -12.73 13.06 15.39
CA HIS A 102 -12.31 11.66 15.45
C HIS A 102 -11.50 11.22 14.23
N VAL A 103 -11.63 11.95 13.12
CA VAL A 103 -10.96 11.60 11.87
C VAL A 103 -10.60 12.85 11.07
N SER A 104 -9.39 12.89 10.56
CA SER A 104 -8.98 13.87 9.55
C SER A 104 -8.36 13.17 8.36
N VAL A 105 -8.54 13.74 7.17
CA VAL A 105 -8.01 13.21 5.92
C VAL A 105 -7.43 14.34 5.10
N THR A 106 -6.13 14.28 4.84
CA THR A 106 -5.40 15.27 4.05
C THR A 106 -4.66 14.58 2.91
N GLY A 107 -4.75 15.12 1.70
CA GLY A 107 -4.00 14.68 0.54
C GLY A 107 -2.94 15.67 0.11
N THR A 108 -1.79 15.18 -0.32
CA THR A 108 -0.71 15.98 -0.91
C THR A 108 -0.20 15.31 -2.18
N ILE A 109 0.44 16.09 -3.03
CA ILE A 109 1.14 15.57 -4.21
C ILE A 109 2.61 15.89 -4.03
N ALA A 110 3.43 14.84 -3.89
CA ALA A 110 4.87 14.97 -3.69
C ALA A 110 5.61 14.08 -4.67
N SER A 111 6.75 14.55 -5.20
CA SER A 111 7.65 13.70 -5.95
C SER A 111 8.74 13.21 -4.99
N GLN A 112 8.62 11.96 -4.52
CA GLN A 112 9.59 11.38 -3.60
C GLN A 112 10.96 11.14 -4.26
N ASP A 113 11.01 11.09 -5.59
CA ASP A 113 12.25 11.07 -6.37
C ASP A 113 12.04 11.79 -7.71
N PRO A 114 12.25 13.12 -7.77
CA PRO A 114 12.01 13.91 -8.98
C PRO A 114 12.82 13.48 -10.20
N ALA A 115 13.88 12.71 -9.99
CA ALA A 115 14.78 12.24 -11.05
C ALA A 115 14.37 10.87 -11.61
N LEU A 116 13.63 10.05 -10.86
CA LEU A 116 13.26 8.68 -11.26
C LEU A 116 11.75 8.41 -11.25
N TRP A 117 10.94 9.17 -10.49
CA TRP A 117 9.50 8.95 -10.28
C TRP A 117 8.72 10.28 -10.28
N ARG A 118 7.46 10.23 -10.74
CA ARG A 118 6.58 11.40 -10.89
C ARG A 118 5.98 11.88 -9.57
N PRO A 119 5.24 13.01 -9.55
CA PRO A 119 4.38 13.35 -8.42
C PRO A 119 3.46 12.17 -8.08
N ASP A 120 3.73 11.58 -6.92
CA ASP A 120 2.93 10.55 -6.30
C ASP A 120 1.96 11.22 -5.33
N ALA A 121 0.71 10.76 -5.33
CA ALA A 121 -0.30 11.25 -4.41
C ALA A 121 -0.15 10.54 -3.07
N THR A 122 -0.27 11.28 -1.98
CA THR A 122 -0.29 10.70 -0.63
C THR A 122 -1.53 11.19 0.08
N ALA A 123 -2.28 10.27 0.69
CA ALA A 123 -3.32 10.59 1.66
C ALA A 123 -2.86 10.18 3.05
N VAL A 124 -2.89 11.12 3.98
CA VAL A 124 -2.64 10.89 5.40
C VAL A 124 -3.96 11.03 6.15
N LEU A 125 -4.25 10.04 6.99
CA LEU A 125 -5.43 9.98 7.82
C LEU A 125 -4.99 9.93 9.28
N ASP A 126 -5.61 10.73 10.13
CA ASP A 126 -5.60 10.52 11.57
C ASP A 126 -6.95 9.92 11.94
N VAL A 127 -6.97 8.72 12.54
CA VAL A 127 -8.19 7.99 12.94
C VAL A 127 -8.09 7.62 14.40
N GLY A 128 -8.79 8.35 15.27
CA GLY A 128 -8.70 8.18 16.72
C GLY A 128 -7.27 8.33 17.27
N GLY A 129 -6.44 9.17 16.64
CA GLY A 129 -5.03 9.35 17.00
C GLY A 129 -4.07 8.33 16.40
N VAL A 130 -4.55 7.40 15.56
CA VAL A 130 -3.70 6.51 14.76
C VAL A 130 -3.49 7.11 13.38
N ASN A 131 -2.23 7.29 13.00
CA ASN A 131 -1.88 7.75 11.66
C ASN A 131 -1.90 6.59 10.67
N VAL A 132 -2.58 6.78 9.55
CA VAL A 132 -2.58 5.88 8.40
C VAL A 132 -2.14 6.67 7.18
N GLU A 133 -1.12 6.18 6.50
CA GLU A 133 -0.56 6.78 5.29
C GLU A 133 -0.86 5.86 4.10
N VAL A 134 -1.49 6.41 3.06
CA VAL A 134 -1.74 5.74 1.80
C VAL A 134 -1.01 6.47 0.69
N VAL A 135 0.02 5.84 0.14
CA VAL A 135 0.86 6.40 -0.91
C VAL A 135 0.49 5.75 -2.24
N GLN A 136 0.29 6.55 -3.27
CA GLN A 136 0.15 6.06 -4.62
C GLN A 136 1.51 5.99 -5.30
N HIS A 137 1.75 4.93 -6.06
CA HIS A 137 2.81 4.87 -7.06
C HIS A 137 2.20 4.76 -8.46
N THR A 138 2.67 5.58 -9.41
CA THR A 138 2.12 5.63 -10.78
C THR A 138 3.17 5.34 -11.84
N GLU A 139 2.89 4.37 -12.71
CA GLU A 139 3.62 4.12 -13.95
C GLU A 139 2.84 4.62 -15.17
N GLY A 140 3.52 4.96 -16.27
CA GLY A 140 2.86 5.46 -17.49
C GLY A 140 2.35 6.90 -17.35
N ARG A 141 1.42 7.34 -18.23
CA ARG A 141 0.79 8.68 -18.17
C ARG A 141 -0.69 8.58 -18.52
N PHE A 142 -1.45 9.60 -18.09
CA PHE A 142 -2.82 9.82 -18.55
C PHE A 142 -3.65 8.53 -18.39
N GLU A 143 -4.45 8.17 -19.38
CA GLU A 143 -5.31 6.98 -19.33
C GLU A 143 -4.58 5.64 -19.45
N GLU A 144 -3.33 5.65 -19.94
CA GLU A 144 -2.51 4.43 -20.04
C GLU A 144 -1.71 4.17 -18.76
N SER A 145 -1.89 5.01 -17.74
CA SER A 145 -1.18 4.86 -16.48
C SER A 145 -1.64 3.65 -15.69
N MET A 146 -0.70 3.08 -14.93
CA MET A 146 -0.98 2.05 -13.95
C MET A 146 -0.65 2.63 -12.58
N ALA A 147 -1.67 2.78 -11.74
CA ALA A 147 -1.52 3.32 -10.39
C ALA A 147 -1.79 2.21 -9.37
N MET A 148 -1.01 2.21 -8.29
CA MET A 148 -1.14 1.27 -7.19
C MET A 148 -0.98 1.99 -5.86
N LEU A 149 -1.54 1.41 -4.79
CA LEU A 149 -1.49 1.96 -3.45
C LEU A 149 -0.58 1.15 -2.52
N ASP A 150 0.01 1.86 -1.59
CA ASP A 150 0.76 1.34 -0.46
C ASP A 150 0.07 1.79 0.83
N ILE A 151 0.12 0.98 1.87
CA ILE A 151 -0.49 1.30 3.18
C ILE A 151 0.60 1.27 4.22
N SER A 152 0.71 2.34 5.02
CA SER A 152 1.66 2.45 6.12
C SER A 152 0.93 2.92 7.38
N VAL A 153 1.16 2.23 8.50
CA VAL A 153 0.61 2.57 9.82
C VAL A 153 1.80 2.75 10.76
N PRO A 154 2.34 3.98 10.89
CA PRO A 154 3.36 4.29 11.89
C PRO A 154 2.79 4.20 13.30
N ASP A 155 3.70 4.07 14.27
CA ASP A 155 3.43 4.05 15.72
C ASP A 155 2.40 2.99 16.15
N ILE A 156 2.37 1.89 15.41
CA ILE A 156 1.38 0.82 15.61
C ILE A 156 1.56 0.10 16.96
N ASP A 157 2.74 0.17 17.54
CA ASP A 157 3.06 -0.35 18.87
C ASP A 157 2.49 0.50 20.01
N GLN A 158 2.01 1.71 19.72
CA GLN A 158 1.30 2.54 20.69
C GLN A 158 -0.17 2.10 20.86
N ILE A 159 -0.68 1.24 19.97
CA ILE A 159 -2.01 0.66 20.08
C ILE A 159 -1.96 -0.45 21.13
N SER A 160 -2.63 -0.24 22.26
CA SER A 160 -2.61 -1.18 23.39
C SER A 160 -3.35 -2.51 23.13
N GLU A 161 -4.20 -2.54 22.10
CA GLU A 161 -5.02 -3.70 21.75
C GLU A 161 -4.33 -4.60 20.75
N THR A 162 -4.70 -5.89 20.76
CA THR A 162 -4.19 -6.83 19.78
C THR A 162 -4.66 -6.43 18.38
N LEU A 163 -3.75 -6.49 17.42
CA LEU A 163 -3.98 -6.10 16.03
C LEU A 163 -4.20 -7.33 15.17
N GLY A 164 -5.28 -7.37 14.41
CA GLY A 164 -5.55 -8.42 13.40
C GLY A 164 -5.23 -7.98 11.99
N GLY A 165 -5.48 -8.87 11.02
CA GLY A 165 -5.15 -8.67 9.62
C GLY A 165 -3.69 -8.95 9.28
N TRP A 166 -3.35 -8.82 7.99
CA TRP A 166 -2.03 -9.19 7.48
C TRP A 166 -0.86 -8.36 8.02
N LEU A 167 -1.13 -7.15 8.50
CA LEU A 167 -0.16 -6.28 9.16
C LEU A 167 -0.16 -6.45 10.69
N GLY A 168 -1.07 -7.27 11.23
CA GLY A 168 -1.21 -7.60 12.64
C GLY A 168 -0.67 -9.00 12.97
N VAL A 169 -1.21 -9.60 14.03
CA VAL A 169 -0.76 -10.90 14.55
C VAL A 169 -1.28 -12.09 13.76
N ASP A 170 -2.29 -11.90 12.91
CA ASP A 170 -2.80 -12.96 12.02
C ASP A 170 -1.77 -13.33 10.94
N GLY A 171 -0.82 -12.44 10.66
CA GLY A 171 0.26 -12.65 9.72
C GLY A 171 -0.20 -12.77 8.28
N SER A 172 0.75 -13.10 7.40
CA SER A 172 0.54 -13.04 5.95
C SER A 172 -0.06 -14.30 5.31
N GLU A 173 -0.34 -15.35 6.10
CA GLU A 173 -0.84 -16.63 5.58
C GLU A 173 -2.14 -16.48 4.77
N GLY A 174 -2.96 -15.47 5.13
CA GLY A 174 -4.19 -15.15 4.39
C GLY A 174 -3.99 -14.40 3.07
N ALA A 175 -2.77 -13.96 2.75
CA ALA A 175 -2.44 -13.22 1.53
C ALA A 175 -2.41 -14.11 0.26
N GLY A 176 -2.52 -15.42 0.44
CA GLY A 176 -2.56 -16.42 -0.63
C GLY A 176 -1.16 -16.92 -1.02
N GLU A 177 -1.15 -17.97 -1.83
CA GLU A 177 0.07 -18.60 -2.33
C GLU A 177 0.27 -18.31 -3.82
N ALA A 178 1.53 -18.30 -4.24
CA ALA A 178 1.87 -18.22 -5.66
C ALA A 178 1.26 -19.43 -6.40
N PRO A 179 0.71 -19.24 -7.61
CA PRO A 179 0.30 -20.35 -8.46
C PRO A 179 1.44 -21.36 -8.64
N PRO A 180 1.15 -22.68 -8.75
CA PRO A 180 2.18 -23.71 -8.85
C PRO A 180 3.22 -23.46 -9.95
N GLU A 181 2.80 -22.90 -11.08
CA GLU A 181 3.65 -22.49 -12.20
C GLU A 181 4.66 -21.39 -11.84
N CYS A 182 4.34 -20.57 -10.83
CA CYS A 182 5.15 -19.47 -10.33
C CYS A 182 6.06 -19.86 -9.15
N ALA A 183 5.82 -21.01 -8.52
CA ALA A 183 6.61 -21.51 -7.39
C ALA A 183 8.09 -21.75 -7.75
N THR A 184 8.38 -22.01 -9.02
CA THR A 184 9.72 -22.38 -9.51
C THR A 184 10.69 -21.19 -9.71
N GLN A 185 10.25 -19.94 -9.57
CA GLN A 185 11.08 -18.76 -9.88
C GLN A 185 11.57 -17.95 -8.68
N ARG A 186 11.19 -18.32 -7.45
CA ARG A 186 11.74 -17.69 -6.25
C ARG A 186 12.61 -18.70 -5.51
N PRO A 187 13.90 -18.40 -5.21
CA PRO A 187 14.58 -19.15 -4.17
C PRO A 187 13.69 -19.04 -2.93
N SER A 188 13.26 -20.19 -2.41
CA SER A 188 12.58 -20.26 -1.13
C SER A 188 13.41 -19.45 -0.14
N LEU A 189 12.92 -18.27 0.24
CA LEU A 189 13.36 -17.63 1.47
C LEU A 189 12.79 -18.54 2.56
N SER A 190 13.52 -19.64 2.77
CA SER A 190 13.43 -20.45 3.97
C SER A 190 13.38 -19.44 5.09
N ALA A 191 12.29 -19.48 5.87
CA ALA A 191 12.12 -18.68 7.06
C ALA A 191 13.48 -18.59 7.75
N ILE A 192 14.14 -17.44 7.62
CA ILE A 192 15.20 -17.13 8.54
C ILE A 192 14.39 -16.94 9.81
N ASN A 193 14.39 -17.97 10.65
CA ASN A 193 14.11 -17.84 12.08
C ASN A 193 15.16 -16.86 12.61
N VAL A 194 14.99 -15.58 12.28
CA VAL A 194 15.55 -14.50 13.05
C VAL A 194 14.77 -14.62 14.35
N PRO A 195 15.41 -15.00 15.46
CA PRO A 195 14.73 -14.91 16.74
C PRO A 195 14.15 -13.51 16.81
N VAL A 196 12.84 -13.42 17.04
CA VAL A 196 12.16 -12.16 17.36
C VAL A 196 12.83 -11.67 18.64
N GLN A 197 13.93 -10.94 18.49
CA GLN A 197 14.36 -10.02 19.51
C GLN A 197 13.18 -9.07 19.65
N SER A 198 12.71 -8.95 20.88
CA SER A 198 11.64 -8.09 21.36
C SER A 198 11.94 -6.61 21.11
N GLY A 199 12.15 -6.23 19.85
CA GLY A 199 12.10 -4.86 19.39
C GLY A 199 10.67 -4.57 19.01
N GLN A 200 10.06 -3.59 19.67
CA GLN A 200 8.75 -3.05 19.31
C GLN A 200 8.74 -2.75 17.80
N VAL A 201 7.82 -3.37 17.08
CA VAL A 201 7.55 -3.03 15.68
C VAL A 201 6.73 -1.75 15.71
N SER A 202 7.37 -0.60 15.56
CA SER A 202 6.70 0.71 15.62
C SER A 202 6.13 1.18 14.28
N LYS A 203 6.15 0.34 13.24
CA LYS A 203 5.54 0.66 11.94
C LYS A 203 5.18 -0.64 11.21
N ALA A 204 3.94 -0.71 10.72
CA ALA A 204 3.53 -1.74 9.78
C ALA A 204 3.36 -1.12 8.38
N THR A 205 3.78 -1.82 7.32
CA THR A 205 3.72 -1.28 5.97
C THR A 205 3.53 -2.39 4.95
N PHE A 206 2.61 -2.15 4.03
CA PHE A 206 2.46 -2.88 2.79
C PHE A 206 2.95 -2.01 1.61
N VAL A 207 3.73 -2.61 0.71
CA VAL A 207 4.33 -1.94 -0.45
C VAL A 207 4.03 -2.76 -1.70
N SER A 208 3.30 -2.18 -2.64
CA SER A 208 3.13 -2.71 -4.00
C SER A 208 4.47 -2.59 -4.74
N ARG A 209 4.98 -3.68 -5.30
CA ARG A 209 6.26 -3.68 -6.04
C ARG A 209 6.14 -4.35 -7.39
N LEU A 210 6.86 -3.82 -8.37
CA LEU A 210 7.21 -4.59 -9.55
C LEU A 210 8.28 -5.64 -9.23
N MET A 211 8.11 -6.82 -9.83
CA MET A 211 9.25 -7.63 -10.22
C MET A 211 9.95 -6.94 -11.40
N VAL A 212 11.02 -6.20 -11.12
CA VAL A 212 12.03 -5.98 -12.16
C VAL A 212 12.63 -7.35 -12.46
N LYS A 213 12.38 -7.91 -13.65
CA LYS A 213 13.13 -9.07 -14.13
C LYS A 213 14.62 -8.73 -13.99
N ARG A 214 15.30 -9.32 -13.01
CA ARG A 214 16.75 -9.40 -13.00
C ARG A 214 17.11 -10.30 -14.16
N SER A 215 17.26 -9.70 -15.33
CA SER A 215 17.97 -10.29 -16.44
C SER A 215 19.39 -10.53 -15.95
N SER A 216 19.68 -11.75 -15.48
CA SER A 216 21.02 -12.26 -15.34
C SER A 216 21.62 -12.40 -16.75
N VAL A 217 21.97 -11.28 -17.37
CA VAL A 217 22.86 -11.27 -18.53
C VAL A 217 24.25 -11.11 -17.98
N GLY A 218 24.95 -12.23 -17.96
CA GLY A 218 26.29 -12.36 -17.43
C GLY A 218 27.28 -11.37 -18.03
N SER A 219 28.24 -11.01 -17.18
CA SER A 219 29.60 -10.64 -17.50
C SER A 219 29.98 -10.75 -18.98
N ARG A 220 29.91 -9.63 -19.70
CA ARG A 220 30.88 -9.35 -20.77
C ARG A 220 31.46 -7.98 -20.52
N LYS A 221 32.69 -7.99 -19.98
CA LYS A 221 33.66 -6.90 -20.13
C LYS A 221 33.65 -6.46 -21.60
N LYS A 222 33.05 -5.32 -21.91
CA LYS A 222 33.47 -4.52 -23.06
C LYS A 222 34.34 -3.39 -22.51
N ARG A 223 35.58 -3.41 -22.97
CA ARG A 223 36.61 -2.42 -22.68
C ARG A 223 36.07 -1.04 -23.05
N PHE A 224 36.22 -0.10 -22.13
CA PHE A 224 36.33 1.31 -22.45
C PHE A 224 37.41 1.45 -23.52
N ASN A 225 37.05 1.97 -24.69
CA ASN A 225 38.01 2.65 -25.54
C ASN A 225 37.77 4.15 -25.33
N GLU A 226 38.81 4.79 -24.83
CA GLU A 226 39.04 6.23 -24.88
C GLU A 226 38.71 6.76 -26.28
N TYR A 227 38.02 7.90 -26.36
CA TYR A 227 38.45 9.03 -27.18
C TYR A 227 37.85 10.30 -26.57
N CYS A 228 38.71 11.00 -25.82
CA CYS A 228 38.61 12.43 -25.60
C CYS A 228 38.98 13.17 -26.90
N LEU A 229 38.34 14.34 -27.08
CA LEU A 229 38.85 15.55 -27.73
C LEU A 229 39.18 15.50 -29.23
N SER A 230 38.37 16.23 -29.98
CA SER A 230 38.82 17.35 -30.82
C SER A 230 37.63 18.24 -31.17
#